data_AF-A0A9E5RGE9-F1
#
_entry.id   AF-A0A9E5RGE9-F1
#
_cell.length_a   1.000
_cell.length_b   1.000
_cell.length_c   1.000
_cell.angle_alpha   90.00
_cell.angle_beta   90.00
_cell.angle_gamma   90.00
#
_symmetry.space_group_name_H-M   'P 1'
#
loop_
_entity.id
_entity.type
_entity.pdbx_description
1 polymer ?
#
loop_
_entity_poly.entity_id
_entity_poly.type
_entity_poly.pdbx_seq_one_letter_code
_entity_poly.pdbx_strand_id
1 'polypeptide(L)'
;MRCPWRIGIRFYETVYTPVLDRAGAVVRVFSVGRAIANPRPWFDFPKAGTPLPNGTQAGKHIAHIEQQTLEVSRSAALLQLVLDNIPQCIFWKDKNLVYLGCNRKWAEMAGVGEPENVTGLTDYDLPWTEAEANFYRECDRRIMETGIPQVRLLESRRQANGEQTWRETSKIPIRDAAGKVIGILGTMEDVTDRKGAEKMLQQSEARFRELAQREALFNHLANQIRNSLDLDTILETTVHEIRNLLAVDRCNFVWYCPDPQNPYFDLTCEARDLRLPSVIGQYPIEDPDTAYLQALTQFQTVRVDDVIANSLLDPRTQELVYSTWAIFLILPVRCKRALASWAF
;
A
#
# COMPACT_ATOMS: atom_id res chain seq x y z
N MET A 1 56.01 68.95 -12.43
CA MET A 1 55.37 70.00 -13.26
C MET A 1 53.94 70.21 -12.76
N ARG A 2 53.62 71.41 -12.27
CA ARG A 2 52.29 71.80 -11.77
C ARG A 2 51.42 72.21 -12.96
N CYS A 3 50.25 71.58 -13.15
CA CYS A 3 49.23 72.09 -14.06
C CYS A 3 48.42 73.22 -13.38
N PRO A 4 48.24 74.39 -14.02
CA PRO A 4 47.55 75.54 -13.45
C PRO A 4 46.13 75.65 -14.03
N TRP A 5 45.15 74.97 -13.43
CA TRP A 5 43.73 75.27 -13.69
C TRP A 5 42.98 75.28 -12.37
N ARG A 6 42.81 76.48 -11.80
CA ARG A 6 41.81 76.74 -10.76
C ARG A 6 40.47 76.95 -11.48
N ILE A 7 39.67 75.90 -11.57
CA ILE A 7 38.26 76.02 -11.97
C ILE A 7 37.46 76.07 -10.67
N GLY A 8 36.88 77.23 -10.37
CA GLY A 8 35.95 77.37 -9.26
C GLY A 8 34.64 76.64 -9.59
N ILE A 9 34.33 75.58 -8.85
CA ILE A 9 33.09 74.83 -9.01
C ILE A 9 32.07 75.38 -7.99
N ARG A 10 30.99 75.98 -8.49
CA ARG A 10 29.78 76.25 -7.71
C ARG A 10 29.07 74.92 -7.47
N PHE A 11 28.71 74.62 -6.23
CA PHE A 11 28.00 73.37 -5.89
C PHE A 11 26.57 73.40 -6.43
N TYR A 12 26.21 72.33 -7.14
CA TYR A 12 24.87 72.03 -7.63
C TYR A 12 24.31 70.83 -6.85
N GLU A 13 23.03 70.86 -6.52
CA GLU A 13 22.30 69.66 -6.07
C GLU A 13 22.25 68.67 -7.24
N THR A 14 23.20 67.72 -7.28
CA THR A 14 23.52 66.98 -8.50
C THR A 14 22.81 65.64 -8.53
N VAL A 15 21.86 65.47 -9.45
CA VAL A 15 21.29 64.15 -9.78
C VAL A 15 22.26 63.45 -10.72
N TYR A 16 22.82 62.32 -10.27
CA TYR A 16 23.72 61.50 -11.07
C TYR A 16 22.91 60.46 -11.85
N THR A 17 22.96 60.53 -13.18
CA THR A 17 22.34 59.49 -14.04
C THR A 17 23.47 58.66 -14.65
N PRO A 18 23.64 57.38 -14.26
CA PRO A 18 24.65 56.51 -14.84
C PRO A 18 24.22 56.05 -16.24
N VAL A 19 25.14 56.10 -17.20
CA VAL A 19 24.99 55.47 -18.51
C VAL A 19 25.78 54.18 -18.50
N LEU A 20 25.07 53.06 -18.61
CA LEU A 20 25.65 51.72 -18.61
C LEU A 20 25.96 51.26 -20.05
N ASP A 21 27.00 50.43 -20.23
CA ASP A 21 27.19 49.68 -21.47
C ASP A 21 26.28 48.45 -21.54
N ARG A 22 26.39 47.68 -22.64
CA ARG A 22 25.61 46.45 -22.87
C ARG A 22 25.92 45.34 -21.85
N ALA A 23 27.00 45.44 -21.08
CA ALA A 23 27.38 44.52 -20.01
C ALA A 23 27.02 45.05 -18.62
N GLY A 24 26.37 46.22 -18.53
CA GLY A 24 25.94 46.82 -17.26
C GLY A 24 27.02 47.62 -16.54
N ALA A 25 28.19 47.87 -17.15
CA ALA A 25 29.25 48.68 -16.54
C ALA A 25 28.98 50.18 -16.75
N VAL A 26 29.19 50.99 -15.71
CA VAL A 26 29.01 52.45 -15.78
C VAL A 26 30.12 53.06 -16.65
N VAL A 27 29.75 53.61 -17.80
CA VAL A 27 30.72 54.21 -18.75
C VAL A 27 30.78 55.73 -18.63
N ARG A 28 29.66 56.38 -18.28
CA ARG A 28 29.57 57.84 -18.08
C ARG A 28 28.57 58.18 -16.98
N VAL A 29 28.79 59.30 -16.28
CA VAL A 29 27.84 59.86 -15.31
C VAL A 29 27.54 61.30 -15.71
N PHE A 30 26.26 61.60 -15.96
CA PHE A 30 25.80 62.98 -16.18
C PHE A 30 25.30 63.59 -14.87
N SER A 31 25.49 64.90 -14.75
CA SER A 31 25.24 65.69 -13.55
C SER A 31 24.37 66.89 -13.93
N VAL A 32 23.14 66.97 -13.40
CA VAL A 32 22.27 68.15 -13.54
C VAL A 32 21.93 68.66 -12.14
N GLY A 33 22.05 69.97 -11.90
CA GLY A 33 21.66 70.52 -10.59
C GLY A 33 21.46 72.03 -10.53
N ARG A 34 20.86 72.48 -9.42
CA ARG A 34 20.52 73.89 -9.10
C ARG A 34 21.42 74.39 -7.95
N ALA A 35 21.80 75.67 -7.95
CA ALA A 35 22.83 76.22 -7.07
C ALA A 35 22.36 76.43 -5.61
N ILE A 36 23.17 76.05 -4.62
CA ILE A 36 22.93 76.29 -3.18
C ILE A 36 23.99 77.26 -2.62
N ALA A 37 23.55 78.22 -1.79
CA ALA A 37 24.35 79.32 -1.27
C ALA A 37 25.05 78.99 0.07
N ASN A 38 26.19 78.25 0.04
CA ASN A 38 27.35 78.41 0.94
C ASN A 38 28.37 77.26 0.75
N PRO A 39 29.62 77.50 0.32
CA PRO A 39 30.61 76.42 0.18
C PRO A 39 31.33 76.13 1.51
N ARG A 40 31.33 74.87 1.96
CA ARG A 40 32.25 74.35 3.01
C ARG A 40 33.57 73.85 2.37
N PRO A 41 34.68 73.72 3.11
CA PRO A 41 35.99 73.41 2.52
C PRO A 41 36.10 71.91 2.16
N TRP A 42 36.52 71.67 0.92
CA TRP A 42 37.25 70.52 0.35
C TRP A 42 36.92 69.12 0.88
N PHE A 43 36.16 68.35 0.08
CA PHE A 43 36.11 66.89 0.15
C PHE A 43 37.02 66.30 -0.93
N ASP A 44 37.91 65.38 -0.58
CA ASP A 44 38.62 64.56 -1.56
C ASP A 44 37.63 63.59 -2.21
N PHE A 45 37.53 63.62 -3.54
CA PHE A 45 36.74 62.64 -4.28
C PHE A 45 37.36 61.25 -4.10
N PRO A 46 36.58 60.22 -3.74
CA PRO A 46 37.06 58.85 -3.73
C PRO A 46 37.57 58.47 -5.14
N LYS A 47 38.73 57.83 -5.23
CA LYS A 47 39.26 57.34 -6.52
C LYS A 47 38.22 56.41 -7.16
N ALA A 48 38.06 56.47 -8.48
CA ALA A 48 37.20 55.55 -9.23
C ALA A 48 37.46 54.09 -8.78
N GLY A 49 36.39 53.40 -8.34
CA GLY A 49 36.47 52.03 -7.79
C GLY A 49 36.49 51.92 -6.26
N THR A 50 36.39 53.02 -5.50
CA THR A 50 36.21 52.95 -4.05
C THR A 50 34.72 52.85 -3.68
N PRO A 51 34.31 51.86 -2.86
CA PRO A 51 32.90 51.66 -2.50
C PRO A 51 32.37 52.84 -1.69
N LEU A 52 31.15 53.28 -2.02
CA LEU A 52 30.48 54.37 -1.30
C LEU A 52 30.17 53.92 0.13
N PRO A 53 30.37 54.76 1.16
CA PRO A 53 30.01 54.42 2.53
C PRO A 53 28.51 54.09 2.64
N ASN A 54 28.18 52.96 3.27
CA ASN A 54 26.80 52.45 3.45
C ASN A 54 25.84 53.45 4.11
N GLY A 55 26.34 54.52 4.74
CA GLY A 55 25.54 55.60 5.33
C GLY A 55 24.97 56.62 4.34
N THR A 56 25.48 56.67 3.10
CA THR A 56 24.99 57.61 2.06
C THR A 56 23.71 57.10 1.41
N GLN A 57 22.83 58.00 0.95
CA GLN A 57 21.58 57.62 0.27
C GLN A 57 21.83 56.78 -0.99
N ALA A 58 22.91 57.07 -1.73
CA ALA A 58 23.36 56.27 -2.87
C ALA A 58 23.89 54.89 -2.43
N GLY A 59 24.69 54.81 -1.37
CA GLY A 59 25.18 53.53 -0.81
C GLY A 59 24.04 52.62 -0.33
N LYS A 60 22.98 53.19 0.28
CA LYS A 60 21.78 52.45 0.67
C LYS A 60 21.00 51.90 -0.54
N HIS A 61 20.91 52.68 -1.63
CA HIS A 61 20.23 52.26 -2.85
C HIS A 61 21.00 51.14 -3.57
N ILE A 62 22.33 51.26 -3.65
CA ILE A 62 23.19 50.20 -4.23
C ILE A 62 23.09 48.91 -3.41
N ALA A 63 23.22 49.00 -2.09
CA ALA A 63 23.07 47.83 -1.21
C ALA A 63 21.69 47.16 -1.34
N HIS A 64 20.62 47.94 -1.55
CA HIS A 64 19.28 47.41 -1.78
C HIS A 64 19.17 46.66 -3.12
N ILE A 65 19.72 47.21 -4.21
CA ILE A 65 19.75 46.55 -5.52
C ILE A 65 20.59 45.27 -5.47
N GLU A 66 21.75 45.30 -4.81
CA GLU A 66 22.59 44.12 -4.62
C GLU A 66 21.85 43.03 -3.85
N GLN A 67 21.11 43.40 -2.81
CA GLN A 67 20.29 42.47 -2.02
C GLN A 67 19.16 41.86 -2.87
N GLN A 68 18.42 42.66 -3.64
CA GLN A 68 17.37 42.17 -4.55
C GLN A 68 17.94 41.26 -5.65
N THR A 69 19.09 41.62 -6.21
CA THR A 69 19.77 40.81 -7.24
C THR A 69 20.22 39.47 -6.68
N LEU A 70 20.77 39.47 -5.46
CA LEU A 70 21.18 38.25 -4.77
C LEU A 70 19.97 37.35 -4.46
N GLU A 71 18.85 37.95 -4.05
CA GLU A 71 17.62 37.22 -3.75
C GLU A 71 17.02 36.57 -5.00
N VAL A 72 16.95 37.31 -6.11
CA VAL A 72 16.54 36.77 -7.42
C VAL A 72 17.48 35.67 -7.90
N SER A 73 18.80 35.87 -7.79
CA SER A 73 19.81 34.87 -8.16
C SER A 73 19.69 33.60 -7.31
N ARG A 74 19.48 33.75 -5.99
CA ARG A 74 19.28 32.61 -5.08
C ARG A 74 18.00 31.86 -5.40
N SER A 75 16.90 32.56 -5.69
CA SER A 75 15.64 31.94 -6.08
C SER A 75 15.77 31.19 -7.41
N ALA A 76 16.45 31.79 -8.39
CA ALA A 76 16.70 31.16 -9.69
C ALA A 76 17.55 29.88 -9.54
N ALA A 77 18.61 29.92 -8.72
CA ALA A 77 19.45 28.75 -8.45
C ALA A 77 18.67 27.62 -7.76
N LEU A 78 17.79 27.94 -6.80
CA LEU A 78 16.94 26.94 -6.14
C LEU A 78 15.95 26.30 -7.11
N LEU A 79 15.27 27.10 -7.94
CA LEU A 79 14.32 26.61 -8.94
C LEU A 79 15.02 25.70 -9.95
N GLN A 80 16.22 26.07 -10.41
CA GLN A 80 17.00 25.22 -11.31
C GLN A 80 17.37 23.89 -10.65
N LEU A 81 17.80 23.90 -9.39
CA LEU A 81 18.12 22.68 -8.65
C LEU A 81 16.91 21.75 -8.52
N VAL A 82 15.72 22.31 -8.25
CA VAL A 82 14.47 21.53 -8.20
C VAL A 82 14.13 20.94 -9.57
N LEU A 83 14.21 21.74 -10.64
CA LEU A 83 13.92 21.28 -12.00
C LEU A 83 14.90 20.19 -12.47
N ASP A 84 16.17 20.29 -12.10
CA ASP A 84 17.21 19.34 -12.49
C ASP A 84 17.14 18.00 -11.75
N ASN A 85 16.58 17.99 -10.53
CA ASN A 85 16.56 16.80 -9.66
C ASN A 85 15.18 16.14 -9.53
N ILE A 86 14.11 16.76 -10.05
CA ILE A 86 12.79 16.11 -10.09
C ILE A 86 12.81 14.97 -11.13
N PRO A 87 12.28 13.77 -10.80
CA PRO A 87 12.28 12.65 -11.75
C PRO A 87 11.31 12.83 -12.92
N GLN A 88 10.42 13.83 -12.84
CA GLN A 88 9.43 14.11 -13.89
C GLN A 88 10.03 14.96 -15.01
N CYS A 89 9.61 14.67 -16.24
CA CYS A 89 9.91 15.51 -17.39
C CYS A 89 8.99 16.74 -17.35
N ILE A 90 9.55 17.94 -17.48
CA ILE A 90 8.83 19.22 -17.46
C ILE A 90 9.17 20.01 -18.71
N PHE A 91 8.18 20.59 -19.37
CA PHE A 91 8.35 21.49 -20.51
C PHE A 91 7.29 22.59 -20.52
N TRP A 92 7.59 23.70 -21.18
CA TRP A 92 6.60 24.75 -21.41
C TRP A 92 6.71 25.33 -22.81
N LYS A 93 5.56 25.75 -23.36
CA LYS A 93 5.45 26.34 -24.69
C LYS A 93 4.73 27.68 -24.61
N ASP A 94 4.99 28.52 -25.61
CA ASP A 94 4.26 29.77 -25.82
C ASP A 94 2.87 29.52 -26.43
N LYS A 95 2.14 30.61 -26.68
CA LYS A 95 0.81 30.59 -27.31
C LYS A 95 0.77 30.04 -28.74
N ASN A 96 1.91 29.97 -29.42
CA ASN A 96 2.05 29.44 -30.78
C ASN A 96 2.49 27.96 -30.75
N LEU A 97 2.56 27.37 -29.56
CA LEU A 97 3.02 26.01 -29.32
C LEU A 97 4.48 25.81 -29.73
N VAL A 98 5.30 26.83 -29.49
CA VAL A 98 6.76 26.81 -29.63
C VAL A 98 7.37 26.62 -28.24
N TYR A 99 8.32 25.71 -28.10
CA TYR A 99 8.97 25.43 -26.82
C TYR A 99 9.75 26.66 -26.34
N LEU A 100 9.53 27.03 -25.08
CA LEU A 100 10.24 28.10 -24.38
C LEU A 100 11.28 27.56 -23.41
N GLY A 101 11.20 26.28 -23.07
CA GLY A 101 12.16 25.61 -22.20
C GLY A 101 11.63 24.29 -21.65
N CYS A 102 12.52 23.59 -20.97
CA CYS A 102 12.26 22.31 -20.33
C CYS A 102 13.25 22.08 -19.18
N ASN A 103 13.06 21.00 -18.41
CA ASN A 103 14.09 20.52 -17.49
C ASN A 103 15.02 19.49 -18.15
N ARG A 104 16.15 19.19 -17.50
CA ARG A 104 17.14 18.22 -17.99
C ARG A 104 16.52 16.86 -18.33
N LYS A 105 15.59 16.36 -17.50
CA LYS A 105 14.94 15.06 -17.75
C LYS A 105 14.13 15.03 -19.03
N TRP A 106 13.41 16.11 -19.33
CA TRP A 106 12.69 16.20 -20.60
C TRP A 106 13.66 16.34 -21.78
N ALA A 107 14.73 17.13 -21.64
CA ALA A 107 15.74 17.33 -22.70
C ALA A 107 16.42 16.01 -23.11
N GLU A 108 16.79 15.18 -22.13
CA GLU A 108 17.32 13.82 -22.32
C GLU A 108 16.30 12.94 -23.08
N MET A 109 15.04 12.95 -22.65
CA MET A 109 13.97 12.14 -23.23
C MET A 109 13.62 12.56 -24.66
N ALA A 110 13.61 13.86 -24.93
CA ALA A 110 13.33 14.43 -26.25
C ALA A 110 14.54 14.37 -27.20
N GLY A 111 15.72 13.94 -26.73
CA GLY A 111 16.92 13.79 -27.55
C GLY A 111 17.57 15.11 -27.98
N VAL A 112 17.28 16.22 -27.28
CA VAL A 112 17.84 17.55 -27.58
C VAL A 112 19.13 17.85 -26.82
N GLY A 113 19.56 16.94 -25.95
CA GLY A 113 20.77 17.06 -25.13
C GLY A 113 20.53 17.97 -23.93
N GLU A 114 20.83 19.26 -24.09
CA GLU A 114 20.71 20.25 -23.02
C GLU A 114 19.38 21.03 -23.11
N PRO A 115 18.80 21.46 -21.97
CA PRO A 115 17.54 22.21 -21.94
C PRO A 115 17.52 23.47 -22.81
N GLU A 116 18.64 24.16 -22.96
CA GLU A 116 18.75 25.41 -23.72
C GLU A 116 18.46 25.20 -25.21
N ASN A 117 18.74 23.99 -25.73
CA ASN A 117 18.58 23.66 -27.14
C ASN A 117 17.12 23.52 -27.58
N VAL A 118 16.17 23.42 -26.64
CA VAL A 118 14.75 23.26 -26.99
C VAL A 118 14.10 24.57 -27.42
N THR A 119 14.66 25.71 -27.03
CA THR A 119 14.02 27.02 -27.20
C THR A 119 13.84 27.34 -28.68
N GLY A 120 12.59 27.61 -29.09
CA GLY A 120 12.26 27.91 -30.48
C GLY A 120 11.87 26.70 -31.33
N LEU A 121 12.04 25.47 -30.82
CA LEU A 121 11.61 24.26 -31.51
C LEU A 121 10.09 24.08 -31.45
N THR A 122 9.56 23.29 -32.37
CA THR A 122 8.18 22.80 -32.40
C THR A 122 8.15 21.28 -32.22
N ASP A 123 6.97 20.70 -32.01
CA ASP A 123 6.82 19.24 -31.97
C ASP A 123 7.25 18.54 -33.26
N TYR A 124 7.30 19.25 -34.40
CA TYR A 124 7.76 18.69 -35.67
C TYR A 124 9.28 18.61 -35.79
N ASP A 125 10.02 19.35 -34.97
CA ASP A 125 11.49 19.37 -34.97
C ASP A 125 12.10 18.30 -34.05
N LEU A 126 11.24 17.56 -33.33
CA LEU A 126 11.60 16.56 -32.33
C LEU A 126 11.47 15.14 -32.90
N PRO A 127 12.05 14.11 -32.26
CA PRO A 127 12.04 12.72 -32.76
C PRO A 127 10.68 12.02 -32.58
N TRP A 128 9.58 12.74 -32.81
CA TRP A 128 8.22 12.24 -32.81
C TRP A 128 7.80 11.88 -34.23
N THR A 129 6.90 10.91 -34.36
CA THR A 129 6.20 10.73 -35.64
C THR A 129 5.29 11.93 -35.92
N GLU A 130 4.99 12.18 -37.19
CA GLU A 130 4.09 13.27 -37.58
C GLU A 130 2.71 13.15 -36.90
N ALA A 131 2.20 11.92 -36.77
CA ALA A 131 0.96 11.64 -36.06
C ALA A 131 1.03 12.02 -34.57
N GLU A 132 2.14 11.70 -33.89
CA GLU A 132 2.37 12.07 -32.49
C GLU A 132 2.47 13.59 -32.33
N ALA A 133 3.25 14.27 -33.19
CA ALA A 133 3.38 15.72 -33.18
C ALA A 133 2.02 16.42 -33.37
N ASN A 134 1.22 15.96 -34.35
CA ASN A 134 -0.12 16.47 -34.60
C ASN A 134 -1.04 16.26 -33.39
N PHE A 135 -1.01 15.06 -32.80
CA PHE A 135 -1.79 14.74 -31.60
C PHE A 135 -1.43 15.64 -30.42
N TYR A 136 -0.14 15.81 -30.12
CA TYR A 136 0.30 16.66 -29.01
C TYR A 136 -0.10 18.12 -29.21
N ARG A 137 0.08 18.65 -30.42
CA ARG A 137 -0.31 20.04 -30.73
C ARG A 137 -1.81 20.26 -30.66
N GLU A 138 -2.60 19.28 -31.07
CA GLU A 138 -4.06 19.35 -30.97
C GLU A 138 -4.54 19.31 -29.51
N CYS A 139 -3.94 18.46 -28.68
CA CYS A 139 -4.19 18.46 -27.24
C CYS A 139 -3.81 19.81 -26.60
N ASP A 140 -2.63 20.35 -26.95
CA ASP A 140 -2.18 21.64 -26.43
C ASP A 140 -3.12 22.77 -26.87
N ARG A 141 -3.55 22.78 -28.13
CA ARG A 141 -4.51 23.75 -28.67
C ARG A 141 -5.83 23.74 -27.93
N ARG A 142 -6.39 22.55 -27.65
CA ARG A 142 -7.63 22.44 -26.86
C ARG A 142 -7.49 23.03 -25.45
N ILE A 143 -6.34 22.83 -24.80
CA ILE A 143 -6.08 23.42 -23.47
C ILE A 143 -5.94 24.94 -23.58
N MET A 144 -5.26 25.44 -24.62
CA MET A 144 -5.13 26.87 -24.88
C MET A 144 -6.48 27.56 -25.12
N GLU A 145 -7.37 26.93 -25.89
CA GLU A 145 -8.69 27.46 -26.25
C GLU A 145 -9.69 27.40 -25.10
N THR A 146 -9.77 26.26 -24.41
CA THR A 146 -10.74 26.03 -23.33
C THR A 146 -10.27 26.57 -21.99
N GLY A 147 -8.95 26.66 -21.78
CA GLY A 147 -8.34 26.94 -20.48
C GLY A 147 -8.55 25.83 -19.44
N ILE A 148 -9.04 24.65 -19.84
CA ILE A 148 -9.28 23.50 -18.97
C ILE A 148 -8.00 22.65 -18.89
N PRO A 149 -7.46 22.42 -17.68
CA PRO A 149 -6.31 21.54 -17.50
C PRO A 149 -6.61 20.08 -17.91
N GLN A 150 -5.63 19.41 -18.48
CA GLN A 150 -5.66 17.96 -18.68
C GLN A 150 -4.71 17.32 -17.68
N VAL A 151 -5.24 16.54 -16.74
CA VAL A 151 -4.47 16.07 -15.58
C VAL A 151 -4.45 14.55 -15.58
N ARG A 152 -3.25 13.98 -15.38
CA ARG A 152 -2.99 12.53 -15.24
C ARG A 152 -3.56 11.70 -16.38
N LEU A 153 -3.39 12.17 -17.62
CA LEU A 153 -3.72 11.38 -18.80
C LEU A 153 -2.75 10.20 -18.88
N LEU A 154 -3.29 8.99 -18.84
CA LEU A 154 -2.52 7.76 -18.94
C LEU A 154 -2.42 7.34 -20.41
N GLU A 155 -1.21 7.35 -20.96
CA GLU A 155 -0.91 6.95 -22.32
C GLU A 155 -0.13 5.64 -22.29
N SER A 156 -0.52 4.66 -23.08
CA SER A 156 0.21 3.39 -23.19
C SER A 156 0.81 3.27 -24.57
N ARG A 157 2.09 2.94 -24.65
CA ARG A 157 2.77 2.67 -25.92
C ARG A 157 3.31 1.25 -25.91
N ARG A 158 3.10 0.54 -27.01
CA ARG A 158 3.74 -0.75 -27.23
C ARG A 158 5.06 -0.51 -27.95
N GLN A 159 6.16 -0.89 -27.33
CA GLN A 159 7.49 -0.83 -27.91
C GLN A 159 7.67 -1.94 -28.97
N ALA A 160 8.70 -1.80 -29.82
CA ALA A 160 9.02 -2.76 -30.87
C ALA A 160 9.40 -4.15 -30.31
N ASN A 161 9.95 -4.21 -29.10
CA ASN A 161 10.23 -5.46 -28.36
C ASN A 161 8.96 -6.13 -27.79
N GLY A 162 7.78 -5.52 -27.96
CA GLY A 162 6.50 -6.00 -27.44
C GLY A 162 6.15 -5.54 -26.04
N GLU A 163 7.07 -4.87 -25.33
CA GLU A 163 6.87 -4.32 -23.99
C GLU A 163 5.88 -3.15 -24.02
N GLN A 164 5.04 -3.03 -22.98
CA GLN A 164 4.09 -1.93 -22.86
C GLN A 164 4.59 -0.94 -21.83
N THR A 165 4.90 0.27 -22.27
CA THR A 165 5.22 1.39 -21.37
C THR A 165 4.00 2.25 -21.11
N TRP A 166 3.95 2.81 -19.91
CA TRP A 166 2.88 3.68 -19.45
C TRP A 166 3.46 5.04 -19.10
N ARG A 167 2.87 6.10 -19.65
CA ARG A 167 3.23 7.48 -19.34
C ARG A 167 2.02 8.19 -18.77
N GLU A 168 2.23 8.93 -17.69
CA GLU A 168 1.21 9.79 -17.09
C GLU A 168 1.58 11.24 -17.42
N THR A 169 0.76 11.91 -18.23
CA THR A 169 1.00 13.27 -18.72
C THR A 169 -0.04 14.23 -18.14
N SER A 170 0.41 15.35 -17.57
CA SER A 170 -0.46 16.46 -17.15
C SER A 170 -0.06 17.74 -17.86
N LYS A 171 -1.03 18.54 -18.28
CA LYS A 171 -0.83 19.81 -18.98
C LYS A 171 -1.78 20.86 -18.44
N ILE A 172 -1.23 22.00 -18.06
CA ILE A 172 -1.99 23.13 -17.50
C ILE A 172 -1.74 24.41 -18.31
N PRO A 173 -2.74 25.28 -18.45
CA PRO A 173 -2.55 26.57 -19.12
C PRO A 173 -1.71 27.51 -18.26
N ILE A 174 -0.69 28.12 -18.84
CA ILE A 174 0.04 29.23 -18.25
C ILE A 174 -0.77 30.50 -18.49
N ARG A 175 -1.02 31.29 -17.44
CA ARG A 175 -1.82 32.51 -17.52
C ARG A 175 -0.99 33.73 -17.18
N ASP A 176 -1.26 34.84 -17.86
CA ASP A 176 -0.72 36.15 -17.49
C ASP A 176 -1.47 36.76 -16.29
N ALA A 177 -1.03 37.95 -15.86
CA ALA A 177 -1.66 38.69 -14.76
C ALA A 177 -3.13 39.08 -15.01
N ALA A 178 -3.57 39.11 -16.28
CA ALA A 178 -4.95 39.38 -16.68
C ALA A 178 -5.78 38.08 -16.81
N GLY A 179 -5.21 36.91 -16.51
CA GLY A 179 -5.85 35.60 -16.61
C GLY A 179 -5.91 35.02 -18.03
N LYS A 180 -5.29 35.69 -19.02
CA LYS A 180 -5.22 35.21 -20.41
C LYS A 180 -4.28 34.03 -20.49
N VAL A 181 -4.67 32.98 -21.22
CA VAL A 181 -3.77 31.85 -21.48
C VAL A 181 -2.67 32.30 -22.46
N ILE A 182 -1.42 32.20 -22.04
CA ILE A 182 -0.22 32.64 -22.79
C ILE A 182 0.71 31.49 -23.18
N GLY A 183 0.38 30.27 -22.77
CA GLY A 183 1.19 29.09 -23.04
C GLY A 183 0.69 27.88 -22.27
N ILE A 184 1.49 26.82 -22.28
CA ILE A 184 1.18 25.56 -21.61
C ILE A 184 2.39 25.07 -20.82
N LEU A 185 2.13 24.50 -19.65
CA LEU A 185 3.12 23.77 -18.85
C LEU A 185 2.72 22.30 -18.85
N GLY A 186 3.61 21.44 -19.33
CA GLY A 186 3.42 20.00 -19.35
C GLY A 186 4.36 19.30 -18.40
N THR A 187 3.86 18.27 -17.72
CA THR A 187 4.63 17.29 -16.98
C THR A 187 4.35 15.90 -17.52
N MET A 188 5.37 15.05 -17.52
CA MET A 188 5.28 13.67 -17.96
C MET A 188 6.12 12.77 -17.05
N GLU A 189 5.55 11.65 -16.66
CA GLU A 189 6.22 10.63 -15.83
C GLU A 189 6.07 9.25 -16.47
N ASP A 190 7.13 8.46 -16.48
CA ASP A 190 7.03 7.04 -16.79
C ASP A 190 6.51 6.30 -15.55
N VAL A 191 5.36 5.66 -15.68
CA VAL A 191 4.67 4.94 -14.60
C VAL A 191 4.59 3.44 -14.88
N THR A 192 5.44 2.92 -15.77
CA THR A 192 5.46 1.52 -16.21
C THR A 192 5.66 0.58 -15.02
N ASP A 193 6.68 0.81 -14.21
CA ASP A 193 6.99 -0.03 -13.04
C ASP A 193 5.85 -0.02 -12.02
N ARG A 194 5.30 1.18 -11.74
CA ARG A 194 4.16 1.34 -10.85
C ARG A 194 2.94 0.56 -11.36
N LYS A 195 2.63 0.66 -12.65
CA LYS A 195 1.52 -0.08 -13.28
C LYS A 195 1.76 -1.59 -13.30
N GLY A 196 3.00 -2.02 -13.49
CA GLY A 196 3.41 -3.42 -13.37
C GLY A 196 3.16 -3.97 -11.96
N ALA A 197 3.61 -3.24 -10.94
CA ALA A 197 3.40 -3.59 -9.55
C ALA A 197 1.91 -3.62 -9.15
N GLU A 198 1.14 -2.60 -9.55
CA GLU A 198 -0.32 -2.55 -9.34
C GLU A 198 -1.01 -3.78 -9.95
N LYS A 199 -0.64 -4.16 -11.17
CA LYS A 199 -1.20 -5.33 -11.86
C LYS A 199 -0.81 -6.64 -11.18
N MET A 200 0.45 -6.79 -10.77
CA MET A 200 0.92 -7.98 -10.05
C MET A 200 0.20 -8.15 -8.71
N LEU A 201 -0.01 -7.05 -7.98
CA LEU A 201 -0.77 -7.05 -6.74
C LEU A 201 -2.21 -7.50 -6.96
N GLN A 202 -2.92 -6.88 -7.92
CA GLN A 202 -4.30 -7.26 -8.26
C GLN A 202 -4.42 -8.75 -8.64
N GLN A 203 -3.47 -9.27 -9.42
CA GLN A 203 -3.45 -10.69 -9.78
C GLN A 203 -3.19 -11.59 -8.57
N SER A 204 -2.33 -11.17 -7.65
CA SER A 204 -2.06 -11.89 -6.40
C SER A 204 -3.30 -11.94 -5.51
N GLU A 205 -3.97 -10.81 -5.31
CA GLU A 205 -5.21 -10.72 -4.53
C GLU A 205 -6.33 -11.58 -5.12
N ALA A 206 -6.47 -11.58 -6.45
CA ALA A 206 -7.44 -12.43 -7.13
C ALA A 206 -7.15 -13.92 -6.87
N ARG A 207 -5.89 -14.35 -6.98
CA ARG A 207 -5.48 -15.73 -6.68
C ARG A 207 -5.71 -16.11 -5.22
N PHE A 208 -5.37 -15.23 -4.27
CA PHE A 208 -5.62 -15.48 -2.86
C PHE A 208 -7.11 -15.58 -2.53
N ARG A 209 -7.94 -14.73 -3.15
CA ARG A 209 -9.40 -14.79 -3.00
C ARG A 209 -9.96 -16.11 -3.52
N GLU A 210 -9.52 -16.56 -4.69
CA GLU A 210 -9.91 -17.85 -5.26
C GLU A 210 -9.51 -19.02 -4.35
N LEU A 211 -8.28 -19.01 -3.83
CA LEU A 211 -7.79 -20.03 -2.92
C LEU A 211 -8.60 -20.09 -1.62
N ALA A 212 -8.88 -18.92 -1.03
CA ALA A 212 -9.68 -18.82 0.20
C ALA A 212 -11.12 -19.32 -0.01
N GLN A 213 -11.73 -19.00 -1.16
CA GLN A 213 -13.07 -19.51 -1.51
C GLN A 213 -13.06 -21.03 -1.67
N ARG A 214 -12.03 -21.59 -2.32
CA ARG A 214 -11.87 -23.03 -2.47
C ARG A 214 -11.69 -23.74 -1.12
N GLU A 215 -10.89 -23.16 -0.23
CA GLU A 215 -10.67 -23.71 1.11
C GLU A 215 -11.95 -23.65 1.96
N ALA A 216 -12.69 -22.54 1.91
CA ALA A 216 -13.98 -22.42 2.59
C ALA A 216 -14.99 -23.45 2.08
N LEU A 217 -15.07 -23.67 0.77
CA LEU A 217 -15.92 -24.70 0.17
C LEU A 217 -15.49 -26.10 0.62
N PHE A 218 -14.18 -26.39 0.61
CA PHE A 218 -13.67 -27.68 1.07
C PHE A 218 -14.01 -27.93 2.54
N ASN A 219 -13.83 -26.94 3.41
CA ASN A 219 -14.17 -27.03 4.83
C ASN A 219 -15.67 -27.21 5.04
N HIS A 220 -16.50 -26.54 4.24
CA HIS A 220 -17.94 -26.71 4.28
C HIS A 220 -18.34 -28.14 3.89
N LEU A 221 -17.82 -28.65 2.77
CA LEU A 221 -18.07 -30.03 2.31
C LEU A 221 -17.56 -31.06 3.33
N ALA A 222 -16.36 -30.88 3.88
CA ALA A 222 -15.80 -31.76 4.89
C ALA A 222 -16.65 -31.80 6.17
N ASN A 223 -17.16 -30.63 6.62
CA ASN A 223 -18.08 -30.57 7.75
C ASN A 223 -19.43 -31.20 7.43
N GLN A 224 -19.96 -31.02 6.21
CA GLN A 224 -21.17 -31.71 5.77
C GLN A 224 -21.00 -33.22 5.76
N ILE A 225 -19.88 -33.74 5.23
CA ILE A 225 -19.58 -35.19 5.26
C ILE A 225 -19.47 -35.69 6.70
N ARG A 226 -18.76 -34.96 7.58
CA ARG A 226 -18.62 -35.34 9.00
C ARG A 226 -19.95 -35.35 9.74
N ASN A 227 -20.85 -34.42 9.41
CA ASN A 227 -22.20 -34.36 9.98
C ASN A 227 -23.18 -35.34 9.31
N SER A 228 -22.89 -35.76 8.07
CA SER A 228 -23.70 -36.69 7.27
C SER A 228 -23.32 -38.15 7.46
N LEU A 229 -22.14 -38.45 8.01
CA LEU A 229 -21.86 -39.76 8.60
C LEU A 229 -22.57 -39.80 9.95
N ASP A 230 -23.82 -40.22 9.89
CA ASP A 230 -24.68 -40.51 11.02
C ASP A 230 -23.90 -41.31 12.09
N LEU A 231 -23.84 -40.77 13.31
CA LEU A 231 -23.12 -41.37 14.42
C LEU A 231 -23.60 -42.81 14.65
N ASP A 232 -24.90 -43.04 14.47
CA ASP A 232 -25.51 -44.35 14.63
C ASP A 232 -24.96 -45.32 13.57
N THR A 233 -24.90 -44.89 12.30
CA THR A 233 -24.26 -45.69 11.22
C THR A 233 -22.77 -46.01 11.50
N ILE A 234 -22.00 -45.06 12.04
CA ILE A 234 -20.59 -45.30 12.40
C ILE A 234 -20.49 -46.33 13.52
N LEU A 235 -21.26 -46.15 14.60
CA LEU A 235 -21.24 -47.02 15.76
C LEU A 235 -21.72 -48.44 15.39
N GLU A 236 -22.80 -48.56 14.63
CA GLU A 236 -23.31 -49.83 14.11
C GLU A 236 -22.25 -50.56 13.29
N THR A 237 -21.62 -49.89 12.33
CA THR A 237 -20.57 -50.50 11.49
C THR A 237 -19.38 -50.94 12.35
N THR A 238 -18.96 -50.09 13.29
CA THR A 238 -17.81 -50.37 14.17
C THR A 238 -18.03 -51.61 15.02
N VAL A 239 -19.22 -51.73 15.64
CA VAL A 239 -19.56 -52.85 16.50
C VAL A 239 -19.64 -54.16 15.69
N HIS A 240 -20.13 -54.11 14.45
CA HIS A 240 -20.13 -55.27 13.55
C HIS A 240 -18.72 -55.72 13.15
N GLU A 241 -17.85 -54.79 12.75
CA GLU A 241 -16.47 -55.10 12.36
C GLU A 241 -15.65 -55.66 13.53
N ILE A 242 -15.78 -55.09 14.73
CA ILE A 242 -15.08 -55.58 15.93
C ILE A 242 -15.53 -57.00 16.29
N ARG A 243 -16.84 -57.28 16.24
CA ARG A 243 -17.37 -58.63 16.50
C ARG A 243 -16.74 -59.66 15.56
N ASN A 244 -16.71 -59.35 14.26
CA ASN A 244 -16.16 -60.24 13.24
C ASN A 244 -14.64 -60.43 13.39
N LEU A 245 -13.91 -59.34 13.65
CA LEU A 245 -12.46 -59.37 13.80
C LEU A 245 -12.01 -60.18 15.02
N LEU A 246 -12.70 -60.00 16.15
CA LEU A 246 -12.37 -60.69 17.40
C LEU A 246 -13.03 -62.08 17.52
N ALA A 247 -13.88 -62.44 16.56
CA ALA A 247 -14.67 -63.68 16.56
C ALA A 247 -15.42 -63.91 17.89
N VAL A 248 -16.01 -62.85 18.43
CA VAL A 248 -16.79 -62.88 19.69
C VAL A 248 -18.28 -63.02 19.39
N ASP A 249 -19.04 -63.57 20.35
CA ASP A 249 -20.46 -63.82 20.16
C ASP A 249 -21.29 -62.53 20.05
N ARG A 250 -20.87 -61.48 20.78
CA ARG A 250 -21.51 -60.16 20.81
C ARG A 250 -20.47 -59.05 20.99
N CYS A 251 -20.71 -57.91 20.34
CA CYS A 251 -20.07 -56.64 20.62
C CYS A 251 -21.16 -55.58 20.79
N ASN A 252 -20.94 -54.56 21.62
CA ASN A 252 -21.88 -53.46 21.81
C ASN A 252 -21.13 -52.15 22.10
N PHE A 253 -21.83 -51.04 21.87
CA PHE A 253 -21.40 -49.73 22.31
C PHE A 253 -22.27 -49.30 23.48
N VAL A 254 -21.64 -48.86 24.56
CA VAL A 254 -22.30 -48.49 25.81
C VAL A 254 -21.94 -47.05 26.15
N TRP A 255 -22.95 -46.21 26.34
CA TRP A 255 -22.79 -44.88 26.93
C TRP A 255 -22.93 -44.98 28.45
N TYR A 256 -22.05 -44.28 29.17
CA TYR A 256 -22.24 -44.01 30.58
C TYR A 256 -22.85 -42.61 30.75
N CYS A 257 -24.04 -42.56 31.34
CA CYS A 257 -24.79 -41.34 31.59
C CYS A 257 -24.77 -41.04 33.10
N PRO A 258 -23.89 -40.13 33.58
CA PRO A 258 -23.76 -39.80 35.00
C PRO A 258 -24.86 -38.80 35.42
N ASP A 259 -26.13 -39.21 35.35
CA ASP A 259 -27.22 -38.42 35.91
C ASP A 259 -27.02 -38.31 37.44
N PRO A 260 -27.00 -37.10 38.02
CA PRO A 260 -26.80 -36.90 39.46
C PRO A 260 -27.81 -37.62 40.37
N GLN A 261 -29.01 -37.94 39.88
CA GLN A 261 -30.05 -38.60 40.65
C GLN A 261 -30.18 -40.08 40.32
N ASN A 262 -29.94 -40.47 39.07
CA ASN A 262 -30.13 -41.86 38.61
C ASN A 262 -29.17 -42.21 37.47
N PRO A 263 -27.88 -42.46 37.75
CA PRO A 263 -26.92 -42.80 36.72
C PRO A 263 -27.35 -44.08 35.99
N TYR A 264 -27.04 -44.19 34.70
CA TYR A 264 -27.41 -45.37 33.92
C TYR A 264 -26.44 -45.64 32.77
N PHE A 265 -26.48 -46.87 32.27
CA PHE A 265 -25.85 -47.26 31.01
C PHE A 265 -26.88 -47.26 29.89
N ASP A 266 -26.52 -46.70 28.73
CA ASP A 266 -27.35 -46.72 27.52
C ASP A 266 -26.67 -47.53 26.43
N LEU A 267 -27.27 -48.66 26.06
CA LEU A 267 -26.78 -49.52 24.99
C LEU A 267 -27.51 -49.17 23.70
N THR A 268 -26.87 -48.38 22.86
CA THR A 268 -27.48 -47.86 21.63
C THR A 268 -27.20 -48.70 20.40
N CYS A 269 -26.08 -49.44 20.38
CA CYS A 269 -25.66 -50.24 19.23
C CYS A 269 -25.17 -51.62 19.67
N GLU A 270 -25.60 -52.68 18.98
CA GLU A 270 -25.12 -54.04 19.19
C GLU A 270 -24.90 -54.78 17.87
N ALA A 271 -23.92 -55.68 17.86
CA ALA A 271 -23.79 -56.75 16.88
C ALA A 271 -23.71 -58.07 17.65
N ARG A 272 -24.51 -59.07 17.28
CA ARG A 272 -24.61 -60.33 18.02
C ARG A 272 -24.88 -61.52 17.13
N ASP A 273 -24.61 -62.71 17.64
CA ASP A 273 -25.20 -63.94 17.11
C ASP A 273 -26.74 -63.86 17.22
N LEU A 274 -27.44 -64.28 16.16
CA LEU A 274 -28.89 -64.25 16.08
C LEU A 274 -29.59 -65.06 17.19
N ARG A 275 -28.90 -66.06 17.75
CA ARG A 275 -29.42 -66.91 18.83
C ARG A 275 -29.46 -66.23 20.20
N LEU A 276 -28.67 -65.18 20.39
CA LEU A 276 -28.62 -64.44 21.66
C LEU A 276 -29.72 -63.38 21.69
N PRO A 277 -30.36 -63.07 22.83
CA PRO A 277 -31.33 -61.97 22.92
C PRO A 277 -30.66 -60.61 22.64
N SER A 278 -31.46 -59.59 22.31
CA SER A 278 -30.98 -58.21 22.24
C SER A 278 -30.79 -57.62 23.63
N VAL A 279 -29.81 -56.73 23.78
CA VAL A 279 -29.56 -55.98 25.03
C VAL A 279 -29.53 -54.47 24.82
N ILE A 280 -30.10 -54.00 23.71
CA ILE A 280 -30.30 -52.56 23.51
C ILE A 280 -31.30 -52.06 24.55
N GLY A 281 -30.95 -50.96 25.21
CA GLY A 281 -31.78 -50.36 26.25
C GLY A 281 -30.98 -49.64 27.33
N GLN A 282 -31.73 -49.08 28.29
CA GLN A 282 -31.19 -48.34 29.42
C GLN A 282 -31.18 -49.20 30.68
N TYR A 283 -30.04 -49.20 31.37
CA TYR A 283 -29.80 -49.99 32.58
C TYR A 283 -29.39 -49.07 33.73
N PRO A 284 -30.28 -48.84 34.71
CA PRO A 284 -29.98 -48.01 35.88
C PRO A 284 -28.80 -48.56 36.68
N ILE A 285 -28.03 -47.64 37.26
CA ILE A 285 -26.91 -47.91 38.15
C ILE A 285 -27.37 -47.59 39.57
N GLU A 286 -27.56 -48.62 40.38
CA GLU A 286 -28.05 -48.48 41.75
C GLU A 286 -26.94 -48.02 42.73
N ASP A 287 -25.71 -48.49 42.53
CA ASP A 287 -24.55 -48.12 43.34
C ASP A 287 -23.43 -47.56 42.46
N PRO A 288 -23.20 -46.23 42.47
CA PRO A 288 -22.15 -45.59 41.67
C PRO A 288 -20.73 -45.81 42.24
N ASP A 289 -20.60 -46.27 43.49
CA ASP A 289 -19.31 -46.39 44.20
C ASP A 289 -18.65 -47.77 44.05
N THR A 290 -19.16 -48.62 43.15
CA THR A 290 -18.60 -49.93 42.89
C THR A 290 -17.20 -49.85 42.26
N ALA A 291 -16.33 -50.80 42.61
CA ALA A 291 -14.98 -50.90 42.04
C ALA A 291 -14.98 -51.01 40.51
N TYR A 292 -16.00 -51.70 39.96
CA TYR A 292 -16.25 -51.81 38.53
C TYR A 292 -16.50 -50.44 37.88
N LEU A 293 -17.39 -49.62 38.42
CA LEU A 293 -17.67 -48.28 37.87
C LEU A 293 -16.51 -47.31 38.05
N GLN A 294 -15.79 -47.40 39.16
CA GLN A 294 -14.57 -46.62 39.36
C GLN A 294 -13.52 -46.94 38.30
N ALA A 295 -13.34 -48.21 37.94
CA ALA A 295 -12.44 -48.61 36.86
C ALA A 295 -12.88 -48.01 35.51
N LEU A 296 -14.17 -48.05 35.19
CA LEU A 296 -14.72 -47.50 33.94
C LEU A 296 -14.61 -45.97 33.86
N THR A 297 -14.95 -45.26 34.93
CA THR A 297 -14.87 -43.78 35.00
C THR A 297 -13.43 -43.28 34.97
N GLN A 298 -12.47 -44.10 35.40
CA GLN A 298 -11.02 -43.84 35.26
C GLN A 298 -10.47 -44.25 33.88
N PHE A 299 -11.32 -44.71 32.96
CA PHE A 299 -10.95 -45.20 31.63
C PHE A 299 -9.94 -46.36 31.68
N GLN A 300 -10.13 -47.29 32.61
CA GLN A 300 -9.36 -48.53 32.66
C GLN A 300 -10.04 -49.60 31.79
N THR A 301 -9.24 -50.42 31.12
CA THR A 301 -9.74 -51.62 30.42
C THR A 301 -10.19 -52.65 31.45
N VAL A 302 -11.44 -53.08 31.36
CA VAL A 302 -12.01 -54.08 32.27
C VAL A 302 -12.16 -55.41 31.53
N ARG A 303 -11.51 -56.45 32.06
CA ARG A 303 -11.61 -57.82 31.54
C ARG A 303 -12.18 -58.73 32.62
N VAL A 304 -13.23 -59.46 32.28
CA VAL A 304 -13.89 -60.42 33.16
C VAL A 304 -13.91 -61.77 32.47
N ASP A 305 -13.09 -62.70 32.95
CA ASP A 305 -12.95 -64.06 32.41
C ASP A 305 -13.96 -65.08 33.00
N ASP A 306 -14.68 -64.69 34.06
CA ASP A 306 -15.78 -65.45 34.66
C ASP A 306 -16.65 -64.48 35.48
N VAL A 307 -17.89 -64.24 35.04
CA VAL A 307 -18.78 -63.28 35.71
C VAL A 307 -19.13 -63.69 37.15
N ILE A 308 -19.24 -64.99 37.46
CA ILE A 308 -19.60 -65.45 38.80
C ILE A 308 -18.41 -65.32 39.76
N ALA A 309 -17.21 -65.68 39.30
CA ALA A 309 -16.03 -65.76 40.15
C ALA A 309 -15.27 -64.42 40.28
N ASN A 310 -15.62 -63.39 39.50
CA ASN A 310 -14.85 -62.15 39.45
C ASN A 310 -15.19 -61.19 40.59
N SER A 311 -14.18 -60.88 41.42
CA SER A 311 -14.29 -59.99 42.59
C SER A 311 -14.41 -58.50 42.26
N LEU A 312 -14.22 -58.09 41.00
CA LEU A 312 -14.41 -56.71 40.56
C LEU A 312 -15.89 -56.35 40.43
N LEU A 313 -16.73 -57.35 40.11
CA LEU A 313 -18.17 -57.18 39.99
C LEU A 313 -18.83 -57.40 41.34
N ASP A 314 -19.63 -56.44 41.79
CA ASP A 314 -20.48 -56.64 42.96
C ASP A 314 -21.58 -57.67 42.65
N PRO A 315 -22.15 -58.36 43.67
CA PRO A 315 -23.13 -59.43 43.46
C PRO A 315 -24.35 -59.05 42.62
N ARG A 316 -24.76 -57.76 42.62
CA ARG A 316 -25.89 -57.27 41.80
C ARG A 316 -25.49 -57.11 40.34
N THR A 317 -24.33 -56.53 40.08
CA THR A 317 -23.78 -56.48 38.72
C THR A 317 -23.53 -57.89 38.18
N GLN A 318 -23.07 -58.82 39.00
CA GLN A 318 -22.97 -60.22 38.62
C GLN A 318 -24.34 -60.79 38.24
N GLU A 319 -25.38 -60.58 39.05
CA GLU A 319 -26.76 -61.04 38.78
C GLU A 319 -27.30 -60.47 37.45
N LEU A 320 -27.09 -59.18 37.19
CA LEU A 320 -27.55 -58.48 35.99
C LEU A 320 -26.83 -58.95 34.71
N VAL A 321 -25.52 -59.17 34.81
CA VAL A 321 -24.65 -59.50 33.67
C VAL A 321 -24.66 -61.00 33.40
N TYR A 322 -24.81 -61.85 34.42
CA TYR A 322 -24.73 -63.30 34.33
C TYR A 322 -25.81 -63.92 33.43
N SER A 323 -27.01 -63.34 33.37
CA SER A 323 -28.06 -63.81 32.46
C SER A 323 -27.71 -63.66 30.97
N THR A 324 -26.65 -62.91 30.69
CA THR A 324 -26.40 -62.31 29.39
C THR A 324 -24.97 -62.59 28.89
N TRP A 325 -23.98 -62.60 29.79
CA TRP A 325 -22.57 -62.80 29.48
C TRP A 325 -21.92 -63.73 30.51
N ALA A 326 -21.10 -64.66 30.02
CA ALA A 326 -20.21 -65.46 30.87
C ALA A 326 -18.82 -64.83 31.02
N ILE A 327 -18.37 -64.13 29.98
CA ILE A 327 -17.04 -63.50 29.83
C ILE A 327 -17.22 -62.22 29.03
N PHE A 328 -16.52 -61.13 29.39
CA PHE A 328 -16.55 -59.90 28.59
C PHE A 328 -15.30 -59.02 28.76
N LEU A 329 -15.10 -58.12 27.79
CA LEU A 329 -14.03 -57.13 27.75
C LEU A 329 -14.64 -55.76 27.43
N ILE A 330 -14.33 -54.75 28.23
CA ILE A 330 -14.74 -53.36 28.01
C ILE A 330 -13.51 -52.52 27.70
N LEU A 331 -13.55 -51.85 26.56
CA LEU A 331 -12.52 -50.92 26.11
C LEU A 331 -13.06 -49.49 26.22
N PRO A 332 -12.50 -48.65 27.11
CA PRO A 332 -13.01 -47.32 27.33
C PRO A 332 -12.67 -46.38 26.16
N VAL A 333 -13.68 -45.68 25.63
CA VAL A 333 -13.53 -44.72 24.54
C VAL A 333 -13.63 -43.30 25.09
N ARG A 334 -12.60 -42.47 24.88
CA ARG A 334 -12.61 -41.06 25.29
C ARG A 334 -13.18 -40.17 24.19
N CYS A 335 -14.33 -39.53 24.45
CA CYS A 335 -14.80 -38.42 23.63
C CYS A 335 -14.17 -37.10 24.12
N LYS A 336 -13.62 -36.29 23.21
CA LYS A 336 -13.01 -34.97 23.56
C LYS A 336 -14.03 -33.89 23.92
N ARG A 337 -15.33 -34.16 23.82
CA ARG A 337 -16.40 -33.28 24.31
C ARG A 337 -17.15 -34.01 25.41
N ALA A 338 -17.13 -33.44 26.62
CA ALA A 338 -18.20 -33.70 27.57
C ALA A 338 -19.51 -33.32 26.87
N LEU A 339 -20.39 -34.30 26.63
CA LEU A 339 -21.77 -34.03 26.31
C LEU A 339 -22.39 -33.43 27.57
N ALA A 340 -22.22 -32.11 27.72
CA ALA A 340 -22.93 -31.33 28.71
C ALA A 340 -24.43 -31.52 28.46
N SER A 341 -25.10 -32.16 29.42
CA SER A 341 -26.49 -31.92 29.81
C SER A 341 -27.42 -31.42 28.70
N TRP A 342 -28.15 -32.34 28.07
CA TRP A 342 -29.41 -31.99 27.43
C TRP A 342 -30.44 -31.84 28.56
N ALA A 343 -30.76 -30.60 28.93
CA ALA A 343 -32.03 -30.28 29.55
C ALA A 343 -32.94 -29.79 28.42
N PHE A 344 -34.11 -30.42 28.27
CA PHE A 344 -35.19 -29.94 27.41
C PHE A 344 -35.74 -28.60 27.90
#